data_AF-A0A3D0RCN5-F1
#
_entry.id   AF-A0A3D0RCN5-F1
#
_cell.length_a   1.000
_cell.length_b   1.000
_cell.length_c   1.000
_cell.angle_alpha   90.00
_cell.angle_beta   90.00
_cell.angle_gamma   90.00
#
_symmetry.space_group_name_H-M   'P 1'
#
loop_
_entity.id
_entity.type
_entity.pdbx_description
1 polymer ?
#
loop_
_entity_poly.entity_id
_entity_poly.type
_entity_poly.pdbx_seq_one_letter_code
_entity_poly.pdbx_strand_id
1 'polypeptide(L)' 'GDPAGIGAEITLKAHQAGERGFAIIEDPQRLADMADRLNIDVKTRIIDTPADMKGVDDQLPVIPVEWAQPPH' A
#
# COMPACT_ATOMS: atom_id res chain seq x y z
N GLY A 1 7.24 -9.61 1.73
CA GLY A 1 8.15 -9.28 2.84
C GLY A 1 7.55 -9.82 4.12
N ASP A 2 8.29 -9.83 5.22
CA ASP A 2 7.73 -10.19 6.53
C ASP A 2 6.47 -9.34 6.82
N PRO A 3 5.32 -9.97 7.07
CA PRO A 3 4.09 -9.33 7.52
C PRO A 3 4.26 -8.26 8.61
N ALA A 4 5.16 -8.48 9.56
CA ALA A 4 5.43 -7.57 10.67
C ALA A 4 6.43 -6.44 10.33
N GLY A 5 6.93 -6.41 9.09
CA GLY A 5 7.98 -5.48 8.69
C GLY A 5 7.50 -4.05 8.44
N ILE A 6 8.45 -3.11 8.50
CA ILE A 6 8.28 -1.67 8.19
C ILE A 6 8.05 -1.37 6.69
N GLY A 7 7.95 -2.40 5.84
CA GLY A 7 7.90 -2.23 4.38
C GLY A 7 6.69 -1.43 3.91
N ALA A 8 5.53 -1.63 4.54
CA ALA A 8 4.32 -0.87 4.20
C ALA A 8 4.41 0.59 4.68
N GLU A 9 5.00 0.86 5.85
CA GLU A 9 5.30 2.22 6.31
C GLU A 9 6.27 2.95 5.36
N ILE A 10 7.36 2.30 4.96
CA ILE A 10 8.33 2.86 4.00
C ILE A 10 7.63 3.18 2.69
N THR A 11 6.77 2.29 2.21
CA THR A 11 6.01 2.47 0.97
C THR A 11 5.10 3.70 1.05
N LEU A 12 4.34 3.85 2.15
CA LEU A 12 3.48 5.00 2.37
C LEU A 12 4.27 6.32 2.35
N LYS A 13 5.41 6.36 3.05
CA LYS A 13 6.29 7.53 3.10
C LYS A 13 6.92 7.85 1.75
N ALA A 14 7.35 6.84 0.99
CA ALA A 14 7.89 7.02 -0.36
C ALA A 14 6.83 7.58 -1.31
N HIS A 15 5.60 7.04 -1.28
CA HIS A 15 4.49 7.56 -2.07
C HIS A 15 4.16 9.02 -1.70
N GLN A 16 4.12 9.35 -0.40
CA GLN A 16 3.92 10.72 0.06
C GLN A 16 5.05 11.66 -0.41
N ALA A 17 6.29 11.18 -0.50
CA ALA A 17 7.44 11.94 -1.00
C ALA A 17 7.44 12.15 -2.52
N GLY A 18 6.50 11.57 -3.25
CA GLY A 18 6.39 11.72 -4.71
C GLY A 18 6.93 10.53 -5.51
N GLU A 19 7.42 9.47 -4.85
CA GLU A 19 7.85 8.26 -5.55
C GLU A 19 6.65 7.54 -6.18
N ARG A 20 6.81 7.06 -7.41
CA ARG A 20 5.76 6.43 -8.22
C ARG A 20 6.31 5.22 -8.98
N GLY A 21 5.44 4.52 -9.71
CA GLY A 21 5.83 3.39 -10.57
C GLY A 21 6.00 2.06 -9.83
N PHE A 22 5.48 1.96 -8.60
CA PHE A 22 5.44 0.72 -7.82
C PHE A 22 4.02 0.45 -7.32
N ALA A 23 3.76 -0.81 -7.03
CA ALA A 23 2.57 -1.27 -6.33
C ALA A 23 2.99 -1.95 -5.03
N ILE A 24 2.13 -1.89 -4.02
CA ILE A 24 2.33 -2.64 -2.78
C ILE A 24 1.47 -3.90 -2.80
N ILE A 25 2.02 -5.01 -2.34
CA ILE A 25 1.26 -6.25 -2.08
C ILE A 25 0.97 -6.27 -0.58
N GLU A 26 -0.26 -5.94 -0.19
CA GLU A 26 -0.65 -5.80 1.22
C GLU A 26 -2.16 -5.92 1.43
N ASP A 27 -2.58 -6.16 2.67
CA ASP A 27 -3.98 -6.05 3.09
C ASP A 27 -4.42 -4.55 3.03
N PRO A 28 -5.45 -4.21 2.24
CA PRO A 28 -5.90 -2.82 2.09
C PRO A 28 -6.39 -2.18 3.40
N GLN A 29 -7.02 -2.94 4.29
CA GLN A 29 -7.51 -2.45 5.57
C GLN A 29 -6.35 -2.16 6.50
N ARG A 30 -5.37 -3.06 6.59
CA ARG A 30 -4.16 -2.85 7.41
C ARG A 30 -3.35 -1.65 6.91
N LEU A 31 -3.28 -1.46 5.58
CA LEU A 31 -2.62 -0.31 4.97
C LEU A 31 -3.33 1.00 5.34
N ALA A 32 -4.66 1.03 5.30
CA ALA A 32 -5.47 2.18 5.71
C ALA A 32 -5.27 2.52 7.19
N ASP A 33 -5.38 1.51 8.08
CA ASP A 33 -5.16 1.69 9.52
C ASP A 33 -3.75 2.25 9.83
N MET A 34 -2.74 1.85 9.04
CA MET A 34 -1.39 2.36 9.17
C MET A 34 -1.23 3.78 8.63
N ALA A 35 -1.87 4.13 7.51
CA ALA A 35 -1.89 5.49 7.00
C ALA A 35 -2.52 6.45 8.02
N ASP A 36 -3.63 6.06 8.64
CA ASP A 36 -4.31 6.81 9.71
C ASP A 36 -3.39 7.01 10.93
N ARG A 37 -2.74 5.95 11.41
CA ARG A 37 -1.80 6.01 12.54
C ARG A 37 -0.60 6.92 12.27
N LEU A 38 -0.18 7.03 11.02
CA LEU A 38 0.95 7.86 10.58
C LEU A 38 0.52 9.28 10.17
N ASN A 39 -0.79 9.58 10.17
CA ASN A 39 -1.36 10.83 9.67
C ASN A 39 -0.90 11.15 8.23
N ILE A 40 -0.91 10.13 7.37
CA ILE A 40 -0.57 10.24 5.95
C ILE A 40 -1.87 10.17 5.14
N ASP A 41 -2.20 11.26 4.44
CA ASP A 41 -3.30 11.26 3.46
C ASP A 41 -2.83 10.52 2.20
N VAL A 42 -3.39 9.33 1.98
CA VAL A 42 -3.09 8.48 0.82
C VAL A 42 -4.39 7.97 0.21
N LYS A 43 -4.52 8.17 -1.10
CA LYS A 43 -5.59 7.52 -1.87
C LYS A 43 -5.07 6.17 -2.33
N THR A 44 -5.72 5.08 -1.98
CA THR A 44 -5.33 3.74 -2.43
C THR A 44 -6.22 3.29 -3.60
N ARG A 45 -5.67 2.45 -4.47
CA ARG A 45 -6.41 1.80 -5.56
C ARG A 45 -6.09 0.32 -5.60
N ILE A 46 -7.12 -0.52 -5.51
CA ILE A 46 -6.95 -1.96 -5.70
C ILE A 46 -6.65 -2.24 -7.17
N ILE A 47 -5.61 -3.03 -7.42
CA ILE A 47 -5.21 -3.50 -8.75
C ILE A 47 -4.91 -5.01 -8.69
N ASP A 48 -5.24 -5.73 -9.76
CA ASP A 48 -5.01 -7.17 -9.85
C ASP A 48 -3.78 -7.49 -10.72
N THR A 49 -3.49 -6.63 -11.70
CA THR A 49 -2.40 -6.84 -12.65
C THR A 49 -1.57 -5.56 -12.86
N PRO A 50 -0.30 -5.69 -13.30
CA PRO A 50 0.49 -4.52 -13.68
C PRO A 50 -0.15 -3.65 -14.79
N ALA A 51 -1.06 -4.19 -15.60
CA ALA A 51 -1.76 -3.42 -16.63
C ALA A 51 -2.72 -2.37 -16.03
N ASP A 52 -3.21 -2.62 -14.81
CA ASP A 52 -4.13 -1.74 -14.09
C ASP A 52 -3.42 -0.53 -13.45
N MET A 53 -2.09 -0.49 -13.51
CA MET A 53 -1.26 0.66 -13.11
C MET A 53 -1.48 1.91 -14.00
N LYS A 54 -2.19 1.78 -15.13
CA LYS A 54 -2.50 2.91 -16.01
C LYS A 54 -3.50 3.84 -15.35
N GLY A 55 -3.12 5.12 -15.17
CA GLY A 55 -4.01 6.15 -14.62
C GLY A 55 -4.12 6.13 -13.09
N VAL A 56 -3.08 5.65 -12.41
CA VAL A 56 -3.00 5.55 -10.94
C VAL A 56 -2.02 6.57 -10.37
N ASP A 57 -1.73 7.64 -11.11
CA ASP A 57 -0.61 8.56 -10.85
C ASP A 57 -0.69 9.26 -9.47
N ASP A 58 -1.90 9.47 -8.95
CA ASP A 58 -2.17 10.11 -7.65
C ASP A 58 -2.71 9.13 -6.59
N GLN A 59 -2.61 7.83 -6.84
CA GLN A 59 -3.09 6.80 -5.93
C GLN A 59 -1.99 5.77 -5.69
N LEU A 60 -1.91 5.22 -4.48
CA LEU A 60 -1.05 4.09 -4.17
C LEU A 60 -1.72 2.80 -4.68
N PRO A 61 -1.17 2.12 -5.68
CA PRO A 61 -1.72 0.87 -6.18
C PRO A 61 -1.46 -0.26 -5.18
N VAL A 62 -2.49 -1.02 -4.87
CA VAL A 62 -2.47 -2.12 -3.89
C VAL A 62 -2.91 -3.40 -4.57
N ILE A 63 -2.05 -4.41 -4.56
CA ILE A 63 -2.40 -5.79 -4.90
C ILE A 63 -2.85 -6.46 -3.61
N PRO A 64 -4.14 -6.80 -3.47
CA PRO A 64 -4.68 -7.29 -2.21
C PRO A 64 -4.17 -8.70 -1.95
N VAL A 65 -3.76 -8.95 -0.71
CA VAL A 65 -3.44 -10.28 -0.21
C VAL A 65 -4.21 -10.53 1.06
N GLU A 66 -4.92 -11.66 1.13
CA GLU A 66 -5.56 -12.11 2.35
C GLU A 66 -4.53 -12.85 3.21
N TRP A 67 -4.32 -12.37 4.42
CA TRP A 67 -3.43 -13.03 5.37
C TRP A 67 -4.28 -13.87 6.32
N ALA A 68 -4.03 -15.19 6.34
CA ALA A 68 -4.80 -16.13 7.14
C ALA A 68 -4.73 -15.83 8.66
N GLN A 69 -3.71 -15.10 9.11
CA GLN A 69 -3.60 -14.53 10.45
C GLN A 69 -2.94 -13.14 10.38
N PRO A 70 -3.44 -12.13 11.10
CA PRO A 70 -2.72 -10.88 11.28
C PRO A 70 -1.40 -11.14 12.03
N PRO A 71 -0.28 -10.52 11.64
CA PRO A 71 1.00 -10.70 12.34
C PRO A 71 0.91 -10.22 13.78
N HIS A 72 1.49 -11.01 14.70
CA HIS A 72 1.56 -10.74 16.13
C HIS A 72 2.53 -9.60 16.48
#